data_AF-A0A949MCD4-F1
#
_entry.id   AF-A0A949MCD4-F1
#
_cell.length_a   1.000
_cell.length_b   1.000
_cell.length_c   1.000
_cell.angle_alpha   90.00
_cell.angle_beta   90.00
_cell.angle_gamma   90.00
#
_symmetry.space_group_name_H-M   'P 1'
#
loop_
_entity.id
_entity.type
_entity.pdbx_description
1 polymer ?
#
loop_
_entity_poly.entity_id
_entity_poly.type
_entity_poly.pdbx_seq_one_letter_code
_entity_poly.pdbx_strand_id
1 'polypeptide(L)'
;MKPTDYLKNLVIMASADGALTEREIDWLVDRCGELGLDDADLGNALEFAISDHATMKLPKVREEQMQLLSDLIKIMAADGQLDEIEKRLFAVAAAKMNVQQRELDQLITKLVGKQ
;
A
#
# COMPACT_ATOMS: atom_id res chain seq x y z
N MET A 1 10.18 5.31 -8.82
CA MET A 1 8.81 5.88 -8.94
C MET A 1 8.79 7.28 -8.31
N LYS A 2 7.84 8.16 -8.64
CA LYS A 2 7.70 9.43 -7.90
C LYS A 2 7.11 9.16 -6.49
N PRO A 3 7.53 9.89 -5.44
CA PRO A 3 6.98 9.71 -4.09
C PRO A 3 5.46 9.88 -4.01
N THR A 4 4.90 10.82 -4.77
CA THR A 4 3.44 11.06 -4.80
C THR A 4 2.64 9.91 -5.43
N ASP A 5 3.18 9.27 -6.47
CA ASP A 5 2.57 8.06 -7.05
C ASP A 5 2.64 6.89 -6.06
N TYR A 6 3.72 6.82 -5.28
CA TYR A 6 3.90 5.80 -4.24
C TYR A 6 2.89 5.97 -3.11
N LEU A 7 2.73 7.19 -2.59
CA LEU A 7 1.74 7.51 -1.56
C LEU A 7 0.32 7.19 -2.03
N LYS A 8 -0.04 7.56 -3.26
CA LYS A 8 -1.34 7.22 -3.86
C LYS A 8 -1.61 5.72 -3.87
N ASN A 9 -0.61 4.89 -4.17
CA ASN A 9 -0.79 3.44 -4.15
C ASN A 9 -1.08 2.92 -2.73
N LEU A 10 -0.44 3.50 -1.70
CA LEU A 10 -0.67 3.14 -0.31
C LEU A 10 -2.08 3.52 0.12
N VAL A 11 -2.50 4.75 -0.19
CA VAL A 11 -3.84 5.25 0.15
C VAL A 11 -4.93 4.44 -0.56
N ILE A 12 -4.77 4.13 -1.84
CA ILE A 12 -5.72 3.27 -2.59
C ILE A 12 -5.87 1.89 -1.93
N MET A 13 -4.78 1.34 -1.39
CA MET A 13 -4.84 0.03 -0.74
C MET A 13 -5.58 0.11 0.59
N ALA A 14 -5.21 1.05 1.45
CA ALA A 14 -5.83 1.18 2.76
C ALA A 14 -7.31 1.57 2.66
N SER A 15 -7.70 2.38 1.66
CA SER A 15 -9.10 2.73 1.45
C SER A 15 -9.90 1.69 0.64
N ALA A 16 -9.34 0.50 0.37
CA ALA A 16 -9.94 -0.45 -0.57
C ALA A 16 -11.25 -1.05 -0.07
N ASP A 17 -11.42 -1.20 1.24
CA ASP A 17 -12.64 -1.65 1.90
C ASP A 17 -13.67 -0.52 2.10
N GLY A 18 -13.30 0.72 1.76
CA GLY A 18 -14.13 1.91 1.88
C GLY A 18 -14.03 2.63 3.22
N ALA A 19 -13.16 2.20 4.12
CA ALA A 19 -12.85 2.88 5.36
C ALA A 19 -11.32 3.08 5.50
N LEU A 20 -10.93 4.01 6.37
CA LEU A 20 -9.55 4.14 6.84
C LEU A 20 -9.63 4.23 8.37
N THR A 21 -8.90 3.37 9.06
CA THR A 21 -8.83 3.42 10.52
C THR A 21 -7.86 4.51 10.98
N GLU A 22 -7.93 4.89 12.25
CA GLU A 22 -6.95 5.82 12.84
C GLU A 22 -5.51 5.31 12.70
N ARG A 23 -5.29 3.98 12.82
CA ARG A 23 -3.93 3.42 12.72
C ARG A 23 -3.38 3.46 11.32
N GLU A 24 -4.22 3.24 10.31
CA GLU A 24 -3.82 3.37 8.91
C GLU A 24 -3.54 4.82 8.53
N ILE A 25 -4.34 5.76 9.03
CA ILE A 25 -4.11 7.19 8.85
C ILE A 25 -2.79 7.61 9.50
N ASP A 26 -2.56 7.25 10.77
CA ASP A 26 -1.31 7.55 11.48
C ASP A 26 -0.10 7.00 10.72
N TRP A 27 -0.20 5.75 10.24
CA TRP A 27 0.85 5.13 9.43
C TRP A 27 1.09 5.87 8.11
N LEU A 28 0.02 6.33 7.43
CA LEU A 28 0.13 7.11 6.19
C LEU A 28 0.77 8.48 6.42
N VAL A 29 0.46 9.14 7.53
CA VAL A 29 1.07 10.43 7.91
C VAL A 29 2.57 10.26 8.16
N ASP A 30 2.96 9.26 8.95
CA ASP A 30 4.37 8.94 9.18
C ASP A 30 5.09 8.65 7.86
N ARG A 31 4.47 7.82 7.00
CA ARG A 31 5.05 7.45 5.71
C ARG A 31 5.14 8.65 4.75
N CYS A 32 4.18 9.57 4.79
CA CYS A 32 4.20 10.82 4.04
C CYS A 32 5.45 11.65 4.40
N GLY A 33 5.70 11.83 5.70
CA GLY A 33 6.87 12.53 6.21
C GLY A 33 8.20 11.87 5.81
N GLU A 34 8.27 10.53 5.88
CA GLU A 34 9.46 9.77 5.43
C GLU A 34 9.75 9.91 3.93
N LEU A 35 8.71 10.13 3.12
CA LEU A 35 8.82 10.37 1.69
C LEU A 35 9.17 11.83 1.34
N GLY A 36 9.28 12.71 2.33
CA GLY A 36 9.53 14.14 2.16
C GLY A 36 8.34 14.90 1.56
N LEU A 37 7.13 14.38 1.78
CA LEU A 37 5.86 14.95 1.33
C LEU A 37 5.17 15.69 2.48
N ASP A 38 4.23 16.57 2.15
CA ASP A 38 3.47 17.35 3.13
C ASP A 38 2.01 16.88 3.26
N ASP A 39 1.27 17.50 4.17
CA ASP A 39 -0.14 17.17 4.42
C ASP A 39 -1.02 17.42 3.18
N ALA A 40 -0.64 18.37 2.31
CA ALA A 40 -1.38 18.64 1.08
C ALA A 40 -1.21 17.50 0.08
N ASP A 41 -0.02 16.90 -0.01
CA ASP A 41 0.22 15.70 -0.81
C ASP A 41 -0.61 14.50 -0.32
N LEU A 42 -0.74 14.31 1.00
CA LEU A 42 -1.59 13.26 1.57
C LEU A 42 -3.08 13.52 1.27
N GLY A 43 -3.55 14.76 1.43
CA GLY A 43 -4.90 15.15 1.05
C GLY A 43 -5.20 14.89 -0.43
N ASN A 44 -4.27 15.23 -1.33
CA ASN A 44 -4.38 14.93 -2.76
C ASN A 44 -4.40 13.43 -3.06
N ALA A 45 -3.68 12.62 -2.27
CA ALA A 45 -3.69 11.17 -2.43
C ALA A 45 -5.02 10.55 -1.97
N LEU A 46 -5.60 11.05 -0.88
CA LEU A 46 -6.94 10.69 -0.40
C LEU A 46 -8.02 11.05 -1.42
N GLU A 47 -8.01 12.27 -1.94
CA GLU A 47 -8.95 12.71 -2.97
C GLU A 47 -8.85 11.86 -4.24
N PHE A 48 -7.62 11.47 -4.63
CA PHE A 48 -7.42 10.58 -5.76
C PHE A 48 -8.01 9.18 -5.52
N ALA A 49 -7.84 8.62 -4.31
CA ALA A 49 -8.28 7.27 -3.98
C ALA A 49 -9.81 7.12 -3.98
N ILE A 50 -10.54 8.17 -3.60
CA ILE A 50 -12.02 8.20 -3.63
C ILE A 50 -12.60 8.51 -5.02
N SER A 51 -11.77 8.87 -6.00
CA SER A 51 -12.23 9.23 -7.35
C SER A 51 -12.52 7.99 -8.22
N ASP A 52 -13.45 8.12 -9.18
CA ASP A 52 -13.79 7.05 -10.15
C ASP A 52 -12.63 6.58 -11.04
N HIS A 53 -11.50 7.30 -11.02
CA HIS A 53 -10.30 7.01 -11.82
C HIS A 53 -9.11 6.52 -10.99
N ALA A 54 -9.33 6.21 -9.71
CA ALA A 54 -8.30 5.69 -8.80
C ALA A 54 -7.66 4.43 -9.39
N THR A 55 -6.38 4.52 -9.74
CA THR A 55 -5.62 3.39 -10.29
C THR A 55 -4.21 3.37 -9.73
N MET A 56 -3.78 2.19 -9.30
CA MET A 56 -2.41 2.00 -8.82
C MET A 56 -1.40 2.11 -9.96
N LYS A 57 -0.36 2.92 -9.73
CA LYS A 57 0.79 3.03 -10.62
C LYS A 57 1.93 2.17 -10.11
N LEU A 58 2.02 0.97 -10.65
CA LEU A 58 2.98 -0.04 -10.19
C LEU A 58 4.40 0.24 -10.73
N PRO A 59 5.45 0.02 -9.92
CA PRO A 59 6.82 0.21 -10.35
C PRO A 59 7.27 -0.92 -11.28
N LYS A 60 8.28 -0.61 -12.11
CA LYS A 60 8.92 -1.58 -13.02
C LYS A 60 10.22 -2.16 -12.46
N VAL A 61 10.82 -1.47 -11.49
CA VAL A 61 12.10 -1.88 -10.88
C VAL A 61 11.81 -2.86 -9.74
N ARG A 62 12.47 -4.02 -9.73
CA ARG A 62 12.21 -5.11 -8.79
C ARG A 62 12.31 -4.66 -7.32
N GLU A 63 13.30 -3.84 -7.01
CA GLU A 63 13.50 -3.30 -5.66
C GLU A 63 12.33 -2.42 -5.23
N GLU A 64 11.90 -1.48 -6.08
CA GLU A 64 10.72 -0.64 -5.82
C GLU A 64 9.42 -1.46 -5.70
N GLN A 65 9.28 -2.54 -6.47
CA GLN A 65 8.14 -3.46 -6.36
C GLN A 65 8.09 -4.14 -5.00
N MET A 66 9.22 -4.66 -4.52
CA MET A 66 9.30 -5.30 -3.22
C MET A 66 9.09 -4.30 -2.08
N GLN A 67 9.59 -3.09 -2.24
CA GLN A 67 9.36 -2.02 -1.28
C GLN A 67 7.88 -1.64 -1.22
N LEU A 68 7.22 -1.45 -2.38
CA LEU A 68 5.78 -1.19 -2.43
C LEU A 68 4.98 -2.33 -1.80
N LEU A 69 5.21 -3.57 -2.21
CA LEU A 69 4.49 -4.72 -1.64
C LEU A 69 4.70 -4.87 -0.12
N SER A 70 5.92 -4.58 0.36
CA SER A 70 6.21 -4.60 1.79
C SER A 70 5.37 -3.59 2.54
N ASP A 71 5.29 -2.37 2.02
CA ASP A 71 4.57 -1.28 2.66
C ASP A 71 3.05 -1.44 2.55
N LEU A 72 2.56 -2.01 1.44
CA LEU A 72 1.17 -2.46 1.33
C LEU A 72 0.82 -3.49 2.42
N ILE A 73 1.70 -4.45 2.70
CA ILE A 73 1.45 -5.40 3.80
C ILE A 73 1.44 -4.70 5.16
N LYS A 74 2.36 -3.76 5.40
CA LYS A 74 2.46 -3.07 6.69
C LYS A 74 1.22 -2.22 6.99
N ILE A 75 0.72 -1.49 5.99
CA ILE A 75 -0.48 -0.66 6.18
C ILE A 75 -1.71 -1.54 6.46
N MET A 76 -1.92 -2.60 5.67
CA MET A 76 -3.03 -3.56 5.88
C MET A 76 -2.86 -4.36 7.19
N ALA A 77 -1.65 -4.43 7.76
CA ALA A 77 -1.38 -5.09 9.04
C ALA A 77 -1.38 -4.12 10.23
N ALA A 78 -1.58 -2.81 10.02
CA ALA A 78 -1.60 -1.81 11.08
C ALA A 78 -2.69 -2.11 12.13
N ASP A 79 -3.81 -2.68 11.69
CA ASP A 79 -4.90 -3.12 12.57
C ASP A 79 -4.85 -4.61 12.96
N GLY A 80 -3.88 -5.34 12.44
CA GLY A 80 -3.63 -6.75 12.78
C GLY A 80 -4.51 -7.75 12.04
N GLN A 81 -5.36 -7.31 11.10
CA GLN A 81 -6.15 -8.17 10.22
C GLN A 81 -6.18 -7.61 8.81
N LEU A 82 -5.86 -8.45 7.83
CA LEU A 82 -6.09 -8.12 6.41
C LEU A 82 -7.50 -8.55 6.03
N ASP A 83 -8.29 -7.62 5.49
CA ASP A 83 -9.60 -7.92 4.91
C ASP A 83 -9.46 -8.68 3.58
N GLU A 84 -10.49 -9.42 3.18
CA GLU A 84 -10.50 -10.16 1.92
C GLU A 84 -10.41 -9.24 0.69
N ILE A 85 -10.97 -8.02 0.75
CA ILE A 85 -10.88 -7.03 -0.32
C ILE A 85 -9.42 -6.60 -0.53
N GLU A 86 -8.74 -6.27 0.55
CA GLU A 86 -7.34 -5.84 0.55
C GLU A 86 -6.40 -6.96 0.07
N LYS A 87 -6.60 -8.19 0.57
CA LYS A 87 -5.84 -9.39 0.10
C LYS A 87 -5.98 -9.56 -1.41
N ARG A 88 -7.19 -9.41 -1.94
CA ARG A 88 -7.44 -9.54 -3.38
C ARG A 88 -6.73 -8.44 -4.16
N LEU A 89 -6.81 -7.19 -3.71
CA LEU A 89 -6.16 -6.06 -4.36
C LEU A 89 -4.63 -6.18 -4.34
N PHE A 90 -4.07 -6.60 -3.21
CA PHE A 90 -2.67 -6.93 -3.03
C PHE A 90 -2.20 -8.04 -3.99
N ALA A 91 -2.95 -9.14 -4.07
CA ALA A 91 -2.65 -10.24 -4.98
C ALA A 91 -2.66 -9.78 -6.46
N VAL A 92 -3.62 -8.93 -6.84
CA VAL A 92 -3.68 -8.33 -8.19
C VAL A 92 -2.46 -7.45 -8.46
N ALA A 93 -2.03 -6.63 -7.49
CA ALA A 93 -0.84 -5.80 -7.63
C ALA A 93 0.42 -6.65 -7.80
N ALA A 94 0.61 -7.67 -6.96
CA ALA A 94 1.74 -8.61 -7.04
C ALA A 94 1.78 -9.35 -8.38
N ALA A 95 0.64 -9.83 -8.86
CA ALA A 95 0.52 -10.50 -10.15
C ALA A 95 0.88 -9.56 -11.32
N LYS A 96 0.39 -8.30 -11.31
CA LYS A 96 0.74 -7.29 -12.33
C LYS A 96 2.22 -6.93 -12.34
N MET A 97 2.91 -7.08 -11.21
CA MET A 97 4.36 -6.89 -11.09
C MET A 97 5.18 -8.13 -11.47
N ASN A 98 4.53 -9.24 -11.85
CA ASN A 98 5.16 -10.55 -12.10
C ASN A 98 5.96 -11.08 -10.90
N VAL A 99 5.52 -10.76 -9.68
CA VAL A 99 6.14 -11.30 -8.46
C VAL A 99 5.68 -12.74 -8.27
N GLN A 100 6.63 -13.65 -8.05
CA GLN A 100 6.28 -15.06 -7.86
C GLN A 100 5.58 -15.26 -6.52
N GLN A 101 4.62 -16.18 -6.48
CA GLN A 101 3.90 -16.52 -5.25
C GLN A 101 4.85 -16.85 -4.09
N ARG A 102 5.94 -17.58 -4.35
CA ARG A 102 6.95 -17.90 -3.35
C ARG A 102 7.61 -16.66 -2.72
N GLU A 103 7.90 -15.63 -3.53
CA GLU A 103 8.50 -14.39 -3.05
C GLU A 103 7.47 -13.58 -2.23
N LEU A 104 6.20 -13.64 -2.63
CA LEU A 104 5.09 -13.02 -1.92
C LEU A 104 4.87 -13.68 -0.55
N ASP A 105 4.84 -15.00 -0.48
CA ASP A 105 4.66 -15.77 0.76
C ASP A 105 5.81 -15.51 1.74
N GLN A 106 7.04 -15.42 1.22
CA GLN A 106 8.21 -15.04 2.03
C GLN A 106 8.07 -13.62 2.59
N LEU A 107 7.57 -12.68 1.80
CA LEU A 107 7.36 -11.31 2.23
C LEU A 107 6.29 -11.20 3.33
N ILE A 108 5.16 -11.88 3.14
CA ILE A 108 4.07 -11.94 4.13
C ILE A 108 4.58 -12.60 5.42
N THR A 109 5.26 -13.75 5.30
CA THR A 109 5.81 -14.46 6.47
C THR A 109 6.81 -13.60 7.23
N LYS A 110 7.66 -12.83 6.52
CA LYS A 110 8.66 -11.95 7.14
C LYS A 110 8.02 -10.80 7.93
N LEU A 111 6.91 -10.25 7.42
CA LEU A 111 6.28 -9.04 7.97
C LEU A 111 5.19 -9.33 9.00
N VAL A 112 4.42 -10.41 8.80
CA VAL A 112 3.24 -10.78 9.62
C VAL A 112 3.49 -12.04 10.43
N GLY A 113 4.45 -12.89 10.05
CA GLY A 113 4.73 -14.18 10.68
C GLY A 113 5.47 -14.13 12.03
N LYS A 114 5.62 -12.94 12.64
CA LYS A 114 5.98 -12.81 14.06
C LYS A 114 4.72 -12.51 14.85
N GLN A 115 3.98 -13.56 15.18
CA GLN A 115 3.03 -13.57 16.31
C GLN A 115 3.73 -14.13 17.54
#